data_AF-A0A9D6MP44-F1
#
_entry.id   AF-A0A9D6MP44-F1
#
_cell.length_a   1.000
_cell.length_b   1.000
_cell.length_c   1.000
_cell.angle_alpha   90.00
_cell.angle_beta   90.00
_cell.angle_gamma   90.00
#
_symmetry.space_group_name_H-M   'P 1'
#
loop_
_entity.id
_entity.type
_entity.pdbx_description
1 polymer ?
#
loop_
_entity_poly.entity_id
_entity_poly.type
_entity_poly.pdbx_seq_one_letter_code
_entity_poly.pdbx_strand_id
1 'polypeptide(L)'
;MRSHKALWFFLLTLVAIPPSAHAQSDGALLVHCQGTVTPVAARFERARRAALGQCVRKSLRCPDVLTSGATAGSDLCLGDVATKCQARIAALAQAGTALLGALTQCMQPSDGTPGLSVDEITGDLEYDLLSALCPQADLTPDQLSQCQAHVLTCNADLAFTTAIPRGAELLARLGLPLDDSACIGNTPCGNGTLDPGEACDDGADNSDTAPDACRTTCVDAHCGDGVVDSDEECDDGNATGGDGCEVDCTLSPGATCGDGTLDAGEECDDGPANSNVTPDACRVNCRDAYCGDGVVDSGEDCDDGNSVDGDGCESDCTVTAGSFCGDGIVDAGEECDDGPANSDVTPDACRSDCTDPRCGDGVVDVDSGESCEPPGTILCTSECDVRLPALRSATVETTRRAAAPDSTPSADELVRCQTTILSGTQSLYERTVGLEGRCAAKVLQCTFGISEDSDPDGIKSDACFAHANNLCLKASQKRDVLLAKQIAKAAKRCTTGKPATAITLADLVDETSGLGFQTAAEACPAADGESVDDTTLFTCVYRATACTAEGTVARSMPSAADLLGQLDLDATTVFPCVTDLQGD
;
A
#
# COMPACT_ATOMS: atom_id res chain seq x y z
N MET A 1 -50.83 55.62 17.35
CA MET A 1 -51.39 56.00 18.67
C MET A 1 -50.71 55.11 19.71
N ARG A 2 -49.76 55.66 20.48
CA ARG A 2 -49.74 55.73 21.96
C ARG A 2 -49.94 54.37 22.65
N SER A 3 -49.00 53.90 23.48
CA SER A 3 -48.85 54.54 24.80
C SER A 3 -47.49 54.28 25.46
N HIS A 4 -46.99 55.36 26.05
CA HIS A 4 -45.90 55.46 27.02
C HIS A 4 -46.13 54.59 28.26
N LYS A 5 -45.02 54.14 28.87
CA LYS A 5 -44.81 54.28 30.32
C LYS A 5 -43.35 54.59 30.59
N ALA A 6 -43.11 55.76 31.17
CA ALA A 6 -41.86 56.18 31.77
C ALA A 6 -42.08 56.40 33.27
N LEU A 7 -41.00 56.19 34.03
CA LEU A 7 -40.73 56.55 35.44
C LEU A 7 -41.43 55.76 36.56
N TRP A 8 -40.62 55.25 37.49
CA TRP A 8 -40.56 55.60 38.93
C TRP A 8 -39.28 54.93 39.50
N PHE A 9 -38.23 55.70 39.82
CA PHE A 9 -37.85 56.22 41.15
C PHE A 9 -36.97 55.27 42.00
N PHE A 10 -35.69 55.67 42.03
CA PHE A 10 -34.61 55.51 43.01
C PHE A 10 -34.87 54.87 44.39
N LEU A 11 -33.81 54.16 44.83
CA LEU A 11 -33.17 54.17 46.16
C LEU A 11 -33.40 52.95 47.08
N LEU A 12 -32.50 51.96 46.97
CA LEU A 12 -31.96 51.27 48.13
C LEU A 12 -30.58 50.66 47.82
N THR A 13 -29.54 51.41 48.20
CA THR A 13 -28.18 50.89 48.38
C THR A 13 -28.17 49.98 49.61
N LEU A 14 -28.17 48.67 49.38
CA LEU A 14 -27.71 47.67 50.34
C LEU A 14 -26.72 46.77 49.61
N VAL A 15 -25.47 46.87 50.05
CA VAL A 15 -24.29 46.04 49.79
C VAL A 15 -24.65 44.69 49.16
N ALA A 16 -24.52 44.61 47.84
CA ALA A 16 -24.23 43.37 47.14
C ALA A 16 -22.77 43.46 46.71
N ILE A 17 -21.95 42.59 47.29
CA ILE A 17 -20.62 42.25 46.78
C ILE A 17 -20.81 41.93 45.29
N PRO A 18 -20.12 42.60 44.35
CA PRO A 18 -20.26 42.22 42.94
C PRO A 18 -19.80 40.76 42.82
N PRO A 19 -20.57 39.88 42.16
CA PRO A 19 -19.97 38.66 41.65
C PRO A 19 -18.85 39.12 40.72
N SER A 20 -17.69 38.51 40.90
CA SER A 20 -16.47 38.68 40.14
C SER A 20 -16.76 39.04 38.68
N ALA A 21 -16.33 40.22 38.23
CA ALA A 21 -16.38 40.65 36.84
C ALA A 21 -15.49 39.79 35.90
N HIS A 22 -14.94 38.67 36.39
CA HIS A 22 -14.09 37.73 35.67
C HIS A 22 -14.87 36.54 35.09
N ALA A 23 -16.15 36.33 35.45
CA ALA A 23 -16.93 35.18 34.96
C ALA A 23 -17.80 35.49 33.73
N GLN A 24 -17.83 36.75 33.26
CA GLN A 24 -18.71 37.19 32.16
C GLN A 24 -17.96 37.42 30.84
N SER A 25 -16.62 37.47 30.86
CA SER A 25 -15.76 37.57 29.68
C SER A 25 -15.59 36.24 28.95
N ASP A 26 -15.47 35.15 29.71
CA ASP A 26 -14.98 33.87 29.17
C ASP A 26 -16.03 33.22 28.26
N GLY A 27 -17.32 33.31 28.62
CA GLY A 27 -18.41 32.78 27.79
C GLY A 27 -18.65 33.56 26.49
N ALA A 28 -18.33 34.86 26.45
CA ALA A 28 -18.49 35.67 25.24
C ALA A 28 -17.33 35.43 24.25
N LEU A 29 -16.11 35.27 24.77
CA LEU A 29 -14.94 34.88 23.99
C LEU A 29 -15.12 33.47 23.40
N LEU A 30 -15.60 32.52 24.22
CA LEU A 30 -15.88 31.14 23.79
C LEU A 30 -16.88 31.07 22.64
N VAL A 31 -18.04 31.74 22.76
CA VAL A 31 -19.06 31.77 21.70
C VAL A 31 -18.54 32.45 20.43
N HIS A 32 -17.68 33.47 20.56
CA HIS A 32 -17.05 34.12 19.41
C HIS A 32 -16.03 33.20 18.71
N CYS A 33 -15.21 32.50 19.49
CA CYS A 33 -14.20 31.57 18.99
C CYS A 33 -14.83 30.33 18.35
N GLN A 34 -15.81 29.69 19.00
CA GLN A 34 -16.60 28.59 18.41
C GLN A 34 -17.32 29.04 17.13
N GLY A 35 -17.88 30.25 17.11
CA GLY A 35 -18.58 30.81 15.94
C GLY A 35 -17.66 31.12 14.75
N THR A 36 -16.35 31.18 14.95
CA THR A 36 -15.37 31.50 13.89
C THR A 36 -14.50 30.30 13.52
N VAL A 37 -13.97 29.57 14.50
CA VAL A 37 -13.01 28.46 14.31
C VAL A 37 -13.67 27.21 13.76
N THR A 38 -14.74 26.73 14.38
CA THR A 38 -15.43 25.50 13.99
C THR A 38 -15.90 25.46 12.54
N PRO A 39 -16.61 26.48 12.00
CA PRO A 39 -17.05 26.46 10.60
C PRO A 39 -15.88 26.56 9.62
N VAL A 40 -14.77 27.16 10.05
CA VAL A 40 -13.56 27.36 9.27
C VAL A 40 -12.77 26.06 9.14
N ALA A 41 -12.53 25.35 10.24
CA ALA A 41 -11.94 24.01 10.27
C ALA A 41 -12.76 23.02 9.42
N ALA A 42 -14.07 22.95 9.64
CA ALA A 42 -14.97 22.09 8.87
C ALA A 42 -14.98 22.42 7.37
N ARG A 43 -14.75 23.69 6.98
CA ARG A 43 -14.66 24.08 5.56
C ARG A 43 -13.33 23.64 4.95
N PHE A 44 -12.24 23.74 5.72
CA PHE A 44 -10.92 23.29 5.30
C PHE A 44 -10.89 21.78 5.04
N GLU A 45 -11.33 20.97 6.00
CA GLU A 45 -11.34 19.51 5.84
C GLU A 45 -12.18 19.07 4.64
N ARG A 46 -13.37 19.65 4.48
CA ARG A 46 -14.23 19.37 3.33
C ARG A 46 -13.56 19.75 2.01
N ALA A 47 -12.84 20.88 1.98
CA ALA A 47 -12.12 21.30 0.78
C ALA A 47 -10.94 20.36 0.46
N ARG A 48 -10.22 19.89 1.49
CA ARG A 48 -9.11 18.93 1.36
C ARG A 48 -9.59 17.56 0.90
N ARG A 49 -10.56 16.95 1.58
CA ARG A 49 -11.18 15.68 1.18
C ARG A 49 -11.75 15.74 -0.24
N ALA A 50 -12.42 16.83 -0.60
CA ALA A 50 -12.95 17.00 -1.95
C ALA A 50 -11.84 17.11 -3.03
N ALA A 51 -10.69 17.71 -2.69
CA ALA A 51 -9.55 17.81 -3.59
C ALA A 51 -8.86 16.44 -3.79
N LEU A 52 -8.63 15.69 -2.71
CA LEU A 52 -8.09 14.33 -2.76
C LEU A 52 -9.00 13.41 -3.59
N GLY A 53 -10.31 13.41 -3.32
CA GLY A 53 -11.28 12.65 -4.12
C GLY A 53 -11.39 13.14 -5.58
N GLN A 54 -11.12 14.41 -5.87
CA GLN A 54 -11.03 14.89 -7.25
C GLN A 54 -9.77 14.38 -7.96
N CYS A 55 -8.68 14.21 -7.23
CA CYS A 55 -7.43 13.67 -7.74
C CYS A 55 -7.57 12.19 -8.11
N VAL A 56 -8.06 11.37 -7.18
CA VAL A 56 -8.40 9.96 -7.44
C VAL A 56 -9.30 9.82 -8.68
N ARG A 57 -10.39 10.61 -8.76
CA ARG A 57 -11.30 10.56 -9.92
C ARG A 57 -10.67 10.94 -11.26
N LYS A 58 -9.65 11.81 -11.26
CA LYS A 58 -8.94 12.18 -12.48
C LYS A 58 -7.96 11.09 -12.87
N SER A 59 -7.28 10.49 -11.91
CA SER A 59 -6.37 9.36 -12.13
C SER A 59 -7.11 8.17 -12.75
N LEU A 60 -8.33 7.87 -12.28
CA LEU A 60 -9.20 6.83 -12.84
C LEU A 60 -9.65 7.07 -14.30
N ARG A 61 -9.33 8.23 -14.91
CA ARG A 61 -9.57 8.47 -16.34
C ARG A 61 -8.36 8.14 -17.21
N CYS A 62 -7.21 7.85 -16.61
CA CYS A 62 -6.03 7.41 -17.34
C CYS A 62 -6.20 5.94 -17.75
N PRO A 63 -5.90 5.57 -19.01
CA PRO A 63 -6.18 4.23 -19.54
C PRO A 63 -5.51 3.10 -18.75
N ASP A 64 -4.30 3.34 -18.27
CA ASP A 64 -3.40 2.30 -17.74
C ASP A 64 -3.39 2.24 -16.21
N VAL A 65 -4.21 3.08 -15.55
CA VAL A 65 -4.25 3.26 -14.09
C VAL A 65 -4.70 2.02 -13.31
N LEU A 66 -5.35 1.06 -13.97
CA LEU A 66 -5.87 -0.17 -13.37
C LEU A 66 -5.27 -1.44 -13.97
N THR A 67 -4.39 -1.30 -14.97
CA THR A 67 -3.88 -2.43 -15.77
C THR A 67 -2.36 -2.50 -15.79
N SER A 68 -1.69 -1.49 -15.25
CA SER A 68 -0.24 -1.46 -15.07
C SER A 68 0.02 -0.74 -13.75
N GLY A 69 1.05 -1.12 -12.99
CA GLY A 69 1.56 -0.38 -11.82
C GLY A 69 2.09 1.02 -12.16
N ALA A 70 1.46 1.71 -13.10
CA ALA A 70 1.89 2.99 -13.61
C ALA A 70 1.86 4.05 -12.50
N THR A 71 2.98 4.74 -12.38
CA THR A 71 3.18 5.85 -11.47
C THR A 71 3.16 7.16 -12.27
N ALA A 72 3.15 8.30 -11.58
CA ALA A 72 3.35 9.59 -12.22
C ALA A 72 4.67 9.68 -13.03
N GLY A 73 5.66 8.84 -12.69
CA GLY A 73 6.94 8.76 -13.39
C GLY A 73 6.93 7.88 -14.64
N SER A 74 6.06 6.86 -14.70
CA SER A 74 6.03 5.89 -15.79
C SER A 74 4.89 6.08 -16.80
N ASP A 75 3.83 6.83 -16.45
CA ASP A 75 2.72 7.16 -17.36
C ASP A 75 2.49 8.68 -17.53
N LEU A 76 2.42 9.12 -18.78
CA LEU A 76 2.26 10.54 -19.13
C LEU A 76 0.91 11.13 -18.71
N CYS A 77 -0.16 10.32 -18.68
CA CYS A 77 -1.47 10.78 -18.22
C CYS A 77 -1.47 10.98 -16.70
N LEU A 78 -0.92 10.02 -15.96
CA LEU A 78 -0.79 10.07 -14.51
C LEU A 78 0.16 11.19 -14.07
N GLY A 79 1.27 11.43 -14.78
CA GLY A 79 2.17 12.55 -14.50
C GLY A 79 1.50 13.93 -14.60
N ASP A 80 0.66 14.16 -15.63
CA ASP A 80 -0.10 15.41 -15.76
C ASP A 80 -1.17 15.57 -14.68
N VAL A 81 -1.83 14.47 -14.29
CA VAL A 81 -2.79 14.46 -13.17
C VAL A 81 -2.08 14.74 -11.85
N ALA A 82 -0.95 14.09 -11.59
CA ALA A 82 -0.13 14.25 -10.39
C ALA A 82 0.29 15.70 -10.18
N THR A 83 0.87 16.33 -11.21
CA THR A 83 1.34 17.74 -11.13
C THR A 83 0.19 18.69 -10.77
N LYS A 84 -0.99 18.49 -11.38
CA LYS A 84 -2.19 19.31 -11.10
C LYS A 84 -2.76 19.05 -9.72
N CYS A 85 -2.60 17.83 -9.22
CA CYS A 85 -3.05 17.42 -7.89
C CYS A 85 -2.16 17.95 -6.79
N GLN A 86 -0.85 17.77 -6.90
CA GLN A 86 0.15 18.35 -6.00
C GLN A 86 -0.02 19.86 -5.86
N ALA A 87 -0.13 20.59 -6.97
CA ALA A 87 -0.34 22.04 -6.94
C ALA A 87 -1.64 22.44 -6.21
N ARG A 88 -2.71 21.64 -6.33
CA ARG A 88 -4.01 21.92 -5.71
C ARG A 88 -4.01 21.61 -4.21
N ILE A 89 -3.36 20.53 -3.80
CA ILE A 89 -3.19 20.18 -2.39
C ILE A 89 -2.28 21.18 -1.68
N ALA A 90 -1.16 21.57 -2.31
CA ALA A 90 -0.27 22.61 -1.78
C ALA A 90 -0.98 23.98 -1.58
N ALA A 91 -1.84 24.37 -2.52
CA ALA A 91 -2.63 25.60 -2.40
C ALA A 91 -3.65 25.55 -1.24
N LEU A 92 -4.18 24.36 -0.93
CA LEU A 92 -5.06 24.17 0.22
C LEU A 92 -4.29 24.23 1.54
N ALA A 93 -3.11 23.62 1.63
CA ALA A 93 -2.24 23.73 2.80
C ALA A 93 -1.91 25.21 3.12
N GLN A 94 -1.55 26.00 2.11
CA GLN A 94 -1.33 27.45 2.26
C GLN A 94 -2.60 28.20 2.70
N ALA A 95 -3.78 27.83 2.19
CA ALA A 95 -5.05 28.41 2.65
C ALA A 95 -5.40 28.03 4.10
N GLY A 96 -4.99 26.84 4.56
CA GLY A 96 -5.10 26.39 5.94
C GLY A 96 -4.28 27.25 6.90
N THR A 97 -3.00 27.49 6.58
CA THR A 97 -2.12 28.36 7.38
C THR A 97 -2.66 29.79 7.53
N ALA A 98 -3.26 30.35 6.47
CA ALA A 98 -3.88 31.68 6.50
C ALA A 98 -5.20 31.74 7.30
N LEU A 99 -5.87 30.59 7.48
CA LEU A 99 -7.12 30.45 8.23
C LEU A 99 -6.90 30.35 9.75
N LEU A 100 -5.72 29.93 10.19
CA LEU A 100 -5.41 29.54 11.57
C LEU A 100 -4.90 30.66 12.48
N GLY A 101 -4.73 31.87 11.94
CA GLY A 101 -4.53 33.06 12.75
C GLY A 101 -5.68 33.33 13.72
N ALA A 102 -6.90 32.87 13.41
CA ALA A 102 -8.07 32.98 14.30
C ALA A 102 -8.01 32.02 15.50
N LEU A 103 -7.48 30.81 15.32
CA LEU A 103 -7.30 29.82 16.38
C LEU A 103 -6.21 30.29 17.36
N THR A 104 -5.11 30.79 16.83
CA THR A 104 -4.02 31.39 17.59
C THR A 104 -4.50 32.59 18.43
N GLN A 105 -5.38 33.44 17.87
CA GLN A 105 -5.96 34.59 18.58
C GLN A 105 -6.96 34.23 19.69
N CYS A 106 -7.59 33.05 19.60
CA CYS A 106 -8.49 32.54 20.63
C CYS A 106 -7.76 31.88 21.80
N MET A 107 -6.59 31.30 21.54
CA MET A 107 -5.74 30.65 22.55
C MET A 107 -4.69 31.58 23.16
N GLN A 108 -4.29 32.63 22.44
CA GLN A 108 -3.40 33.67 22.96
C GLN A 108 -3.96 35.07 22.61
N PRO A 109 -4.97 35.54 23.35
CA PRO A 109 -5.54 36.85 23.15
C PRO A 109 -4.49 37.96 23.35
N SER A 110 -4.38 38.87 22.38
CA SER A 110 -3.42 39.98 22.42
C SER A 110 -3.66 40.99 23.55
N ASP A 111 -4.80 40.89 24.24
CA ASP A 111 -5.19 41.75 25.37
C ASP A 111 -4.76 41.19 26.74
N GLY A 112 -4.07 40.05 26.77
CA GLY A 112 -3.54 39.42 27.99
C GLY A 112 -4.59 38.67 28.81
N THR A 113 -5.77 38.43 28.25
CA THR A 113 -6.76 37.53 28.86
C THR A 113 -6.30 36.07 28.77
N PRO A 114 -6.67 35.22 29.75
CA PRO A 114 -6.42 33.78 29.64
C PRO A 114 -7.07 33.25 28.36
N GLY A 115 -6.28 32.58 27.52
CA GLY A 115 -6.78 31.94 26.32
C GLY A 115 -7.65 30.73 26.62
N LEU A 116 -8.41 30.30 25.62
CA LEU A 116 -9.23 29.09 25.69
C LEU A 116 -8.40 27.88 25.25
N SER A 117 -8.64 26.72 25.88
CA SER A 117 -8.11 25.45 25.42
C SER A 117 -8.75 25.02 24.10
N VAL A 118 -8.08 24.12 23.37
CA VAL A 118 -8.60 23.62 22.09
C VAL A 118 -9.96 22.94 22.31
N ASP A 119 -10.08 22.09 23.33
CA ASP A 119 -11.30 21.36 23.68
C ASP A 119 -12.48 22.31 23.95
N GLU A 120 -12.23 23.46 24.58
CA GLU A 120 -13.25 24.49 24.78
C GLU A 120 -13.70 25.12 23.44
N ILE A 121 -12.77 25.40 22.53
CA ILE A 121 -13.05 26.05 21.24
C ILE A 121 -13.72 25.08 20.25
N THR A 122 -13.35 23.80 20.24
CA THR A 122 -13.85 22.81 19.27
C THR A 122 -15.10 22.07 19.75
N GLY A 123 -15.36 22.00 21.06
CA GLY A 123 -16.53 21.30 21.60
C GLY A 123 -16.51 19.79 21.33
N ASP A 124 -17.68 19.18 21.07
CA ASP A 124 -17.89 17.73 20.83
C ASP A 124 -17.42 17.22 19.44
N LEU A 125 -16.60 17.97 18.72
CA LEU A 125 -15.97 17.43 17.51
C LEU A 125 -14.87 16.46 17.95
N GLU A 126 -14.88 15.21 17.45
CA GLU A 126 -13.85 14.18 17.67
C GLU A 126 -12.47 14.68 17.20
N TYR A 127 -11.84 15.53 18.01
CA TYR A 127 -10.50 16.08 17.82
C TYR A 127 -9.62 15.69 19.02
N ASP A 128 -9.69 14.43 19.44
CA ASP A 128 -8.81 13.90 20.51
C ASP A 128 -7.30 14.05 20.15
N LEU A 129 -6.98 14.23 18.87
CA LEU A 129 -5.62 14.47 18.37
C LEU A 129 -5.06 15.88 18.67
N LEU A 130 -5.91 16.92 18.79
CA LEU A 130 -5.43 18.32 18.82
C LEU A 130 -4.69 18.68 20.10
N SER A 131 -5.09 18.11 21.24
CA SER A 131 -4.49 18.37 22.55
C SER A 131 -3.27 17.47 22.84
N ALA A 132 -3.16 16.31 22.18
CA ALA A 132 -2.01 15.40 22.28
C ALA A 132 -0.82 15.81 21.38
N LEU A 133 -1.09 16.43 20.22
CA LEU A 133 -0.08 16.69 19.19
C LEU A 133 0.50 18.12 19.18
N CYS A 134 -0.12 19.07 19.87
CA CYS A 134 0.34 20.47 19.92
C CYS A 134 0.36 21.01 21.37
N PRO A 135 1.37 20.66 22.20
CA PRO A 135 1.46 21.15 23.58
C PRO A 135 1.77 22.65 23.62
N GLN A 136 1.00 23.41 24.40
CA GLN A 136 1.07 24.89 24.43
C GLN A 136 2.27 25.47 25.20
N ALA A 137 3.02 24.64 25.93
CA ALA A 137 3.97 25.13 26.93
C ALA A 137 5.20 25.81 26.32
N ASP A 138 5.59 25.48 25.07
CA ASP A 138 6.89 25.88 24.51
C ASP A 138 6.84 26.46 23.08
N LEU A 139 5.65 26.63 22.48
CA LEU A 139 5.49 27.08 21.08
C LEU A 139 5.21 28.58 20.95
N THR A 140 5.88 29.23 19.99
CA THR A 140 5.52 30.60 19.55
C THR A 140 4.16 30.62 18.84
N PRO A 141 3.47 31.78 18.75
CA PRO A 141 2.19 31.88 18.03
C PRO A 141 2.24 31.35 16.58
N ASP A 142 3.35 31.55 15.89
CA ASP A 142 3.53 31.07 14.52
C ASP A 142 3.74 29.55 14.47
N GLN A 143 4.51 28.98 15.39
CA GLN A 143 4.70 27.52 15.51
C GLN A 143 3.39 26.82 15.90
N LEU A 144 2.60 27.43 16.78
CA LEU A 144 1.31 26.91 17.21
C LEU A 144 0.29 26.91 16.05
N SER A 145 0.24 27.98 15.26
CA SER A 145 -0.58 28.05 14.04
C SER A 145 -0.20 26.98 13.01
N GLN A 146 1.10 26.71 12.85
CA GLN A 146 1.60 25.68 11.94
C GLN A 146 1.26 24.26 12.42
N CYS A 147 1.48 23.98 13.71
CA CYS A 147 1.12 22.69 14.33
C CYS A 147 -0.38 22.40 14.16
N GLN A 148 -1.24 23.40 14.39
CA GLN A 148 -2.68 23.24 14.20
C GLN A 148 -3.10 23.03 12.75
N ALA A 149 -2.37 23.62 11.80
CA ALA A 149 -2.61 23.42 10.36
C ALA A 149 -2.28 21.98 9.94
N HIS A 150 -1.25 21.43 10.56
CA HIS A 150 -0.81 20.07 10.39
C HIS A 150 -1.82 19.08 10.96
N VAL A 151 -2.33 19.31 12.17
CA VAL A 151 -3.35 18.44 12.75
C VAL A 151 -4.68 18.45 11.95
N LEU A 152 -5.13 19.61 11.46
CA LEU A 152 -6.31 19.68 10.59
C LEU A 152 -6.11 18.98 9.25
N THR A 153 -4.89 19.02 8.74
CA THR A 153 -4.46 18.31 7.55
C THR A 153 -4.54 16.81 7.76
N CYS A 154 -4.00 16.34 8.88
CA CYS A 154 -3.98 14.95 9.29
C CYS A 154 -5.36 14.36 9.49
N ASN A 155 -6.25 15.05 10.22
CA ASN A 155 -7.62 14.57 10.41
C ASN A 155 -8.38 14.44 9.07
N ALA A 156 -8.14 15.35 8.13
CA ALA A 156 -8.77 15.28 6.81
C ALA A 156 -8.21 14.14 5.95
N ASP A 157 -6.92 13.83 6.08
CA ASP A 157 -6.23 12.76 5.36
C ASP A 157 -6.59 11.40 5.95
N LEU A 158 -6.55 11.23 7.28
CA LEU A 158 -7.02 10.04 7.99
C LEU A 158 -8.51 9.74 7.68
N ALA A 159 -9.37 10.76 7.71
CA ALA A 159 -10.77 10.60 7.33
C ALA A 159 -10.94 10.23 5.84
N PHE A 160 -9.94 10.51 5.00
CA PHE A 160 -9.94 10.11 3.59
C PHE A 160 -9.38 8.71 3.39
N THR A 161 -8.27 8.34 4.04
CA THR A 161 -7.64 7.02 3.97
C THR A 161 -8.59 5.95 4.50
N THR A 162 -9.22 6.21 5.65
CA THR A 162 -10.24 5.33 6.25
C THR A 162 -11.47 5.17 5.35
N ALA A 163 -11.92 6.25 4.69
CA ALA A 163 -13.06 6.20 3.79
C ALA A 163 -12.74 5.58 2.42
N ILE A 164 -11.51 5.72 1.92
CA ILE A 164 -11.10 5.32 0.57
C ILE A 164 -9.64 4.78 0.58
N PRO A 165 -9.37 3.58 1.12
CA PRO A 165 -8.01 3.05 1.29
C PRO A 165 -7.21 2.94 -0.03
N ARG A 166 -7.83 2.39 -1.09
CA ARG A 166 -7.21 2.34 -2.43
C ARG A 166 -7.13 3.71 -3.13
N GLY A 167 -7.89 4.68 -2.66
CA GLY A 167 -7.75 6.07 -3.07
C GLY A 167 -6.45 6.67 -2.55
N ALA A 168 -6.06 6.33 -1.33
CA ALA A 168 -4.77 6.71 -0.75
C ALA A 168 -3.61 6.06 -1.51
N GLU A 169 -3.71 4.77 -1.84
CA GLU A 169 -2.68 4.08 -2.63
C GLU A 169 -2.54 4.68 -4.04
N LEU A 170 -3.66 5.01 -4.68
CA LEU A 170 -3.62 5.69 -5.98
C LEU A 170 -3.01 7.09 -5.88
N LEU A 171 -3.18 7.79 -4.76
CA LEU A 171 -2.52 9.07 -4.52
C LEU A 171 -1.03 8.88 -4.25
N ALA A 172 -0.62 7.81 -3.56
CA ALA A 172 0.78 7.45 -3.38
C ALA A 172 1.49 7.24 -4.74
N ARG A 173 0.83 6.55 -5.69
CA ARG A 173 1.33 6.42 -7.08
C ARG A 173 1.47 7.75 -7.84
N LEU A 174 0.76 8.80 -7.40
CA LEU A 174 0.91 10.17 -7.90
C LEU A 174 1.98 10.97 -7.16
N GLY A 175 2.73 10.37 -6.23
CA GLY A 175 3.65 11.06 -5.34
C GLY A 175 2.92 11.96 -4.32
N LEU A 176 1.78 11.50 -3.82
CA LEU A 176 0.99 12.11 -2.76
C LEU A 176 0.68 11.06 -1.67
N PRO A 177 1.70 10.60 -0.91
CA PRO A 177 1.46 9.71 0.21
C PRO A 177 0.58 10.43 1.25
N LEU A 178 -0.41 9.73 1.78
CA LEU A 178 -1.34 10.21 2.81
C LEU A 178 -1.12 9.48 4.13
N ASP A 179 0.11 9.03 4.40
CA ASP A 179 0.39 8.09 5.47
C ASP A 179 0.30 8.73 6.86
N ASP A 180 -0.17 7.93 7.82
CA ASP A 180 -0.49 8.31 9.20
C ASP A 180 0.77 8.60 10.04
N SER A 181 1.94 8.17 9.58
CA SER A 181 3.26 8.43 10.21
C SER A 181 3.63 9.91 10.20
N ALA A 182 3.14 10.69 9.23
CA ALA A 182 3.33 12.15 9.22
C ALA A 182 2.44 12.88 10.22
N CYS A 183 1.46 12.19 10.83
CA CYS A 183 0.38 12.79 11.60
C CYS A 183 0.44 12.53 13.10
N ILE A 184 1.50 11.85 13.57
CA ILE A 184 1.81 11.63 14.97
C ILE A 184 3.19 12.28 15.24
N GLY A 185 3.22 13.33 16.08
CA GLY A 185 4.44 13.97 16.59
C GLY A 185 4.69 15.38 16.07
N ASN A 186 5.18 16.27 16.96
CA ASN A 186 5.60 17.65 16.68
C ASN A 186 6.48 17.75 15.42
N THR A 187 6.58 18.96 14.85
CA THR A 187 7.47 19.31 13.72
C THR A 187 8.74 18.48 13.81
N PRO A 188 8.92 17.46 12.94
CA PRO A 188 9.77 16.36 13.33
C PRO A 188 11.19 16.82 13.17
N CYS A 189 11.86 16.82 14.32
CA CYS A 189 13.25 16.45 14.36
C CYS A 189 13.44 15.18 13.52
N GLY A 190 14.38 15.21 12.57
CA GLY A 190 14.64 14.09 11.66
C GLY A 190 13.98 14.24 10.30
N ASN A 191 13.74 15.48 9.86
CA ASN A 191 13.23 15.77 8.52
C ASN A 191 14.35 16.09 7.50
N GLY A 192 15.61 16.11 7.95
CA GLY A 192 16.81 16.36 7.15
C GLY A 192 17.05 17.84 6.89
N THR A 193 16.34 18.73 7.60
CA THR A 193 16.52 20.18 7.52
C THR A 193 16.55 20.81 8.89
N LEU A 194 17.62 21.57 9.17
CA LEU A 194 17.81 22.25 10.45
C LEU A 194 16.78 23.39 10.64
N ASP A 195 15.79 23.15 11.48
CA ASP A 195 14.67 24.03 11.77
C ASP A 195 14.91 24.94 13.01
N PRO A 196 14.15 26.05 13.17
CA PRO A 196 14.29 26.93 14.33
C PRO A 196 13.93 26.24 15.65
N GLY A 197 14.94 25.88 16.44
CA GLY A 197 14.80 25.17 17.72
C GLY A 197 15.69 23.94 17.84
N GLU A 198 16.25 23.48 16.72
CA GLU A 198 17.13 22.33 16.63
C GLU A 198 18.60 22.74 16.70
N ALA A 199 19.43 21.88 17.31
CA ALA A 199 20.89 22.00 17.27
C ALA A 199 21.47 21.27 16.04
N CYS A 200 20.85 20.15 15.68
CA CYS A 200 21.16 19.29 14.54
C CYS A 200 19.87 18.72 13.95
N ASP A 201 19.92 18.20 12.72
CA ASP A 201 18.87 17.36 12.11
C ASP A 201 19.53 16.58 10.94
N ASP A 202 19.83 15.30 11.20
CA ASP A 202 20.40 14.37 10.22
C ASP A 202 19.30 13.57 9.48
N GLY A 203 18.04 13.97 9.63
CA GLY A 203 16.93 13.30 8.97
C GLY A 203 16.61 11.95 9.59
N ALA A 204 16.41 10.96 8.72
CA ALA A 204 16.22 9.58 9.14
C ALA A 204 17.43 8.99 9.87
N ASP A 205 18.60 9.65 9.79
CA ASP A 205 19.83 9.20 10.44
C ASP A 205 19.94 9.69 11.90
N ASN A 206 18.94 10.42 12.42
CA ASN A 206 18.87 10.74 13.84
C ASN A 206 18.73 9.47 14.68
N SER A 207 19.44 9.39 15.80
CA SER A 207 19.47 8.19 16.63
C SER A 207 19.88 8.50 18.07
N ASP A 208 19.22 7.84 19.02
CA ASP A 208 19.58 7.83 20.44
C ASP A 208 20.45 6.61 20.80
N THR A 209 20.98 5.91 19.80
CA THR A 209 21.81 4.71 19.98
C THR A 209 23.03 4.68 19.07
N ALA A 210 23.00 5.39 17.94
CA ALA A 210 24.12 5.46 17.01
C ALA A 210 25.14 6.52 17.46
N PRO A 211 26.45 6.18 17.50
CA PRO A 211 27.50 7.14 17.81
C PRO A 211 27.54 8.32 16.83
N ASP A 212 27.80 9.51 17.37
CA ASP A 212 27.90 10.80 16.69
C ASP A 212 26.64 11.27 15.94
N ALA A 213 25.53 10.53 16.05
CA ALA A 213 24.28 10.90 15.41
C ALA A 213 23.59 12.03 16.18
N CYS A 214 22.90 12.91 15.46
CA CYS A 214 21.93 13.79 16.08
C CYS A 214 20.88 12.98 16.85
N ARG A 215 20.60 13.34 18.11
CA ARG A 215 19.61 12.62 18.92
C ARG A 215 18.21 12.80 18.33
N THR A 216 17.29 11.87 18.59
CA THR A 216 15.91 11.93 18.06
C THR A 216 15.12 13.15 18.57
N THR A 217 15.69 13.88 19.54
CA THR A 217 15.20 15.15 20.07
C THR A 217 15.88 16.39 19.47
N CYS A 218 16.73 16.22 18.46
CA CYS A 218 17.45 17.27 17.71
C CYS A 218 18.39 18.12 18.55
N VAL A 219 19.01 17.44 19.50
CA VAL A 219 20.17 17.92 20.24
C VAL A 219 21.40 17.20 19.72
N ASP A 220 22.51 17.92 19.65
CA ASP A 220 23.79 17.33 19.31
C ASP A 220 24.11 16.19 20.29
N ALA A 221 24.84 15.19 19.80
CA ALA A 221 25.43 14.13 20.59
C ALA A 221 26.25 14.74 21.75
N HIS A 222 26.03 14.26 22.99
CA HIS A 222 26.64 14.85 24.17
C HIS A 222 26.78 13.89 25.36
N CYS A 223 27.88 14.07 26.08
CA CYS A 223 28.13 13.39 27.33
C CYS A 223 26.95 13.39 28.33
N GLY A 224 26.59 12.19 28.75
CA GLY A 224 25.50 11.86 29.65
C GLY A 224 24.18 11.55 28.95
N ASP A 225 24.19 11.27 27.64
CA ASP A 225 22.99 10.96 26.87
C ASP A 225 22.76 9.47 26.63
N GLY A 226 23.69 8.63 27.10
CA GLY A 226 23.59 7.18 27.11
C GLY A 226 24.26 6.50 25.91
N VAL A 227 24.88 7.26 25.01
CA VAL A 227 25.57 6.74 23.83
C VAL A 227 27.03 7.20 23.84
N VAL A 228 27.96 6.28 23.63
CA VAL A 228 29.39 6.63 23.57
C VAL A 228 29.72 7.17 22.18
N ASP A 229 29.96 8.47 22.08
CA ASP A 229 30.33 9.15 20.83
C ASP A 229 31.85 9.11 20.56
N SER A 230 32.30 9.49 19.36
CA SER A 230 33.70 9.36 18.93
C SER A 230 34.71 10.14 19.78
N ASP A 231 34.27 11.19 20.46
CA ASP A 231 35.10 12.04 21.33
C ASP A 231 35.01 11.64 22.82
N GLU A 232 34.35 10.53 23.15
CA GLU A 232 34.05 10.08 24.52
C GLU A 232 34.72 8.73 24.86
N GLU A 233 35.21 8.58 26.10
CA GLU A 233 35.78 7.31 26.59
C GLU A 233 34.73 6.43 27.31
N CYS A 234 33.62 7.03 27.74
CA CYS A 234 32.48 6.42 28.40
C CYS A 234 31.24 7.32 28.29
N ASP A 235 30.05 6.78 28.49
CA ASP A 235 28.82 7.52 28.73
C ASP A 235 27.89 6.63 29.57
N ASP A 236 27.47 7.11 30.75
CA ASP A 236 26.62 6.37 31.69
C ASP A 236 25.19 6.93 31.79
N GLY A 237 24.76 7.67 30.76
CA GLY A 237 23.42 8.22 30.62
C GLY A 237 23.09 9.31 31.64
N ASN A 238 24.10 9.88 32.29
CA ASN A 238 23.92 10.97 33.23
C ASN A 238 25.14 11.90 33.32
N ALA A 239 24.99 13.04 34.00
CA ALA A 239 26.05 14.05 34.14
C ALA A 239 26.67 14.08 35.55
N THR A 240 26.62 12.95 36.27
CA THR A 240 27.29 12.77 37.56
C THR A 240 28.72 12.31 37.30
N GLY A 241 29.64 12.63 38.22
CA GLY A 241 31.02 12.15 38.12
C GLY A 241 31.39 11.31 39.33
N GLY A 242 32.30 10.36 39.13
CA GLY A 242 32.80 9.44 40.16
C GLY A 242 31.98 8.15 40.32
N ASP A 243 31.11 7.85 39.36
CA ASP A 243 30.28 6.66 39.21
C ASP A 243 30.74 5.71 38.09
N GLY A 244 31.89 6.00 37.49
CA GLY A 244 32.49 5.19 36.43
C GLY A 244 32.76 6.03 35.19
N CYS A 245 31.87 6.98 34.89
CA CYS A 245 32.09 8.00 33.88
C CYS A 245 32.19 9.38 34.53
N GLU A 246 33.18 10.18 34.13
CA GLU A 246 33.29 11.56 34.61
C GLU A 246 32.40 12.49 33.76
N VAL A 247 32.11 13.68 34.27
CA VAL A 247 31.22 14.68 33.60
C VAL A 247 31.76 15.15 32.24
N ASP A 248 33.02 14.86 31.93
CA ASP A 248 33.65 15.12 30.63
C ASP A 248 33.81 13.85 29.78
N CYS A 249 33.05 12.80 30.10
CA CYS A 249 33.05 11.50 29.45
C CYS A 249 34.43 10.86 29.36
N THR A 250 35.26 11.13 30.37
CA THR A 250 36.51 10.40 30.62
C THR A 250 36.26 9.30 31.64
N LEU A 251 36.96 8.18 31.49
CA LEU A 251 36.84 7.08 32.46
C LEU A 251 37.35 7.54 33.83
N SER A 252 36.57 7.22 34.87
CA SER A 252 37.00 7.46 36.26
C SER A 252 38.37 6.81 36.51
N PRO A 253 39.39 7.53 37.05
CA PRO A 253 40.73 7.01 37.18
C PRO A 253 40.82 5.79 38.12
N GLY A 254 40.73 4.57 37.56
CA GLY A 254 40.89 3.32 38.30
C GLY A 254 39.97 2.16 37.90
N ALA A 255 38.91 2.36 37.13
CA ALA A 255 38.09 1.27 36.59
C ALA A 255 38.68 0.82 35.25
N THR A 256 39.17 -0.41 35.14
CA THR A 256 39.65 -0.96 33.87
C THR A 256 38.90 -2.25 33.58
N CYS A 257 37.87 -2.13 32.75
CA CYS A 257 37.11 -3.28 32.30
C CYS A 257 38.01 -4.34 31.66
N GLY A 258 37.84 -5.60 32.11
CA GLY A 258 38.56 -6.76 31.63
C GLY A 258 39.81 -7.11 32.45
N ASP A 259 39.93 -6.61 33.68
CA ASP A 259 41.04 -6.93 34.59
C ASP A 259 40.76 -8.14 35.50
N GLY A 260 39.54 -8.65 35.45
CA GLY A 260 39.06 -9.81 36.21
C GLY A 260 38.63 -9.46 37.63
N THR A 261 38.43 -8.18 37.94
CA THR A 261 37.86 -7.72 39.21
C THR A 261 36.67 -6.81 38.96
N LEU A 262 35.53 -7.15 39.59
CA LEU A 262 34.32 -6.33 39.48
C LEU A 262 34.51 -5.00 40.23
N ASP A 263 34.81 -3.95 39.47
CA ASP A 263 35.00 -2.59 39.96
C ASP A 263 33.67 -1.84 40.11
N ALA A 264 33.70 -0.67 40.75
CA ALA A 264 32.51 0.16 40.90
C ALA A 264 32.14 0.81 39.55
N GLY A 265 30.98 0.43 39.01
CA GLY A 265 30.50 0.86 37.70
C GLY A 265 30.36 -0.29 36.69
N GLU A 266 30.92 -1.46 37.01
CA GLU A 266 30.81 -2.67 36.19
C GLU A 266 29.66 -3.55 36.65
N GLU A 267 28.96 -4.19 35.71
CA GLU A 267 27.94 -5.21 35.98
C GLU A 267 28.58 -6.60 36.06
N CYS A 268 29.61 -6.83 35.25
CA CYS A 268 30.44 -8.03 35.21
C CYS A 268 31.90 -7.69 34.87
N ASP A 269 32.83 -8.59 35.19
CA ASP A 269 34.21 -8.56 34.67
C ASP A 269 34.77 -9.99 34.70
N ASP A 270 34.72 -10.68 33.57
CA ASP A 270 35.32 -12.01 33.36
C ASP A 270 36.80 -11.93 32.94
N GLY A 271 37.39 -10.73 33.03
CA GLY A 271 38.76 -10.44 32.69
C GLY A 271 39.03 -10.63 31.20
N PRO A 272 40.09 -11.37 30.83
CA PRO A 272 40.38 -11.69 29.42
C PRO A 272 39.30 -12.52 28.71
N ALA A 273 38.26 -12.97 29.41
CA ALA A 273 37.15 -13.74 28.84
C ALA A 273 35.95 -12.87 28.43
N ASN A 274 35.97 -11.55 28.65
CA ASN A 274 34.96 -10.65 28.11
C ASN A 274 34.93 -10.74 26.56
N SER A 275 33.74 -10.73 25.96
CA SER A 275 33.58 -11.02 24.52
C SER A 275 32.24 -10.50 23.97
N ASN A 276 32.27 -9.80 22.83
CA ASN A 276 31.06 -9.36 22.10
C ASN A 276 30.63 -10.34 20.98
N VAL A 277 30.95 -11.63 21.15
CA VAL A 277 30.69 -12.68 20.13
C VAL A 277 30.49 -14.06 20.75
N THR A 278 30.74 -14.19 22.06
CA THR A 278 30.63 -15.47 22.77
C THR A 278 29.35 -15.39 23.59
N PRO A 279 28.40 -16.31 23.41
CA PRO A 279 27.16 -16.28 24.17
C PRO A 279 27.42 -16.37 25.68
N ASP A 280 26.61 -15.65 26.45
CA ASP A 280 26.60 -15.49 27.90
C ASP A 280 27.89 -14.91 28.50
N ALA A 281 28.76 -14.32 27.67
CA ALA A 281 29.99 -13.69 28.15
C ALA A 281 29.72 -12.24 28.58
N CYS A 282 30.44 -11.80 29.61
CA CYS A 282 30.52 -10.39 29.93
C CYS A 282 31.00 -9.59 28.71
N ARG A 283 30.32 -8.48 28.39
CA ARG A 283 30.70 -7.66 27.23
C ARG A 283 31.99 -6.90 27.49
N VAL A 284 32.68 -6.49 26.43
CA VAL A 284 34.00 -5.83 26.57
C VAL A 284 33.93 -4.43 27.18
N ASN A 285 32.71 -3.93 27.41
CA ASN A 285 32.38 -2.72 28.18
C ASN A 285 31.88 -3.04 29.61
N CYS A 286 32.01 -4.29 30.06
CA CYS A 286 31.66 -4.75 31.42
C CYS A 286 30.18 -4.62 31.79
N ARG A 287 29.32 -4.71 30.77
CA ARG A 287 27.89 -5.00 30.91
C ARG A 287 27.62 -6.49 30.80
N ASP A 288 26.62 -6.96 31.56
CA ASP A 288 26.10 -8.30 31.39
C ASP A 288 25.56 -8.49 29.95
N ALA A 289 25.44 -9.73 29.49
CA ALA A 289 24.70 -10.09 28.28
C ALA A 289 23.29 -9.43 28.25
N TYR A 290 22.94 -8.77 27.15
CA TYR A 290 21.65 -8.06 27.03
C TYR A 290 21.07 -8.05 25.61
N CYS A 291 19.75 -8.01 25.54
CA CYS A 291 19.04 -7.93 24.26
C CYS A 291 19.41 -6.69 23.44
N GLY A 292 19.81 -6.90 22.19
CA GLY A 292 20.22 -5.87 21.25
C GLY A 292 21.73 -5.62 21.22
N ASP A 293 22.53 -6.57 21.70
CA ASP A 293 23.99 -6.46 21.72
C ASP A 293 24.70 -7.23 20.59
N GLY A 294 23.91 -7.83 19.70
CA GLY A 294 24.32 -8.48 18.47
C GLY A 294 24.69 -9.95 18.64
N VAL A 295 24.43 -10.55 19.81
CA VAL A 295 24.77 -11.94 20.10
C VAL A 295 23.65 -12.57 20.90
N VAL A 296 23.02 -13.59 20.30
CA VAL A 296 21.94 -14.35 20.93
C VAL A 296 22.46 -15.10 22.18
N ASP A 297 21.99 -14.67 23.34
CA ASP A 297 22.35 -15.20 24.66
C ASP A 297 21.31 -16.18 25.22
N SER A 298 21.64 -16.86 26.32
CA SER A 298 20.77 -17.88 26.92
C SER A 298 19.49 -17.27 27.49
N GLY A 299 18.40 -17.36 26.72
CA GLY A 299 17.09 -16.86 27.13
C GLY A 299 16.43 -15.95 26.10
N GLU A 300 17.17 -15.59 25.05
CA GLU A 300 16.72 -14.79 23.92
C GLU A 300 16.28 -15.69 22.77
N ASP A 301 15.19 -15.34 22.08
CA ASP A 301 14.73 -16.04 20.88
C ASP A 301 15.38 -15.47 19.60
N CYS A 302 15.85 -14.22 19.64
CA CYS A 302 16.55 -13.48 18.59
C CYS A 302 17.44 -12.39 19.23
N ASP A 303 18.37 -11.81 18.47
CA ASP A 303 19.09 -10.58 18.78
C ASP A 303 19.67 -10.04 17.46
N ASP A 304 19.25 -8.83 17.06
CA ASP A 304 19.66 -8.17 15.81
C ASP A 304 20.63 -7.01 16.03
N GLY A 305 21.17 -6.87 17.25
CA GLY A 305 22.11 -5.82 17.60
C GLY A 305 21.49 -4.45 17.81
N ASN A 306 20.17 -4.36 17.98
CA ASN A 306 19.51 -3.13 18.37
C ASN A 306 18.28 -3.41 19.26
N SER A 307 17.52 -2.38 19.63
CA SER A 307 16.34 -2.50 20.53
C SER A 307 15.09 -1.88 19.91
N VAL A 308 15.00 -1.87 18.58
CA VAL A 308 13.89 -1.33 17.81
C VAL A 308 12.83 -2.42 17.71
N ASP A 309 11.65 -2.18 18.27
CA ASP A 309 10.54 -3.11 18.09
C ASP A 309 10.10 -3.13 16.60
N GLY A 310 9.82 -4.32 16.08
CA GLY A 310 9.23 -4.51 14.76
C GLY A 310 10.17 -4.62 13.56
N ASP A 311 11.48 -4.82 13.77
CA ASP A 311 12.48 -5.04 12.72
C ASP A 311 13.00 -6.50 12.64
N GLY A 312 12.30 -7.41 13.32
CA GLY A 312 12.59 -8.84 13.34
C GLY A 312 12.96 -9.36 14.73
N CYS A 313 13.44 -8.51 15.63
CA CYS A 313 13.59 -8.83 17.05
C CYS A 313 13.06 -7.70 17.94
N GLU A 314 12.03 -8.00 18.75
CA GLU A 314 11.54 -7.01 19.70
C GLU A 314 12.62 -6.68 20.74
N SER A 315 12.53 -5.50 21.35
CA SER A 315 13.39 -5.05 22.44
C SER A 315 13.40 -5.96 23.69
N ASP A 316 12.47 -6.91 23.78
CA ASP A 316 12.45 -7.95 24.82
C ASP A 316 13.02 -9.31 24.35
N CYS A 317 13.71 -9.33 23.20
CA CYS A 317 14.31 -10.48 22.54
C CYS A 317 13.33 -11.61 22.27
N THR A 318 12.06 -11.25 22.11
CA THR A 318 11.06 -12.09 21.46
C THR A 318 11.01 -11.76 19.98
N VAL A 319 10.75 -12.76 19.16
CA VAL A 319 10.55 -12.53 17.73
C VAL A 319 9.25 -11.73 17.55
N THR A 320 9.30 -10.64 16.78
CA THR A 320 8.15 -9.75 16.56
C THR A 320 6.91 -10.54 16.17
N ALA A 321 5.82 -10.29 16.91
CA ALA A 321 4.56 -11.02 16.74
C ALA A 321 3.80 -10.54 15.50
N GLY A 322 4.25 -11.01 14.33
CA GLY A 322 3.59 -10.78 13.05
C GLY A 322 4.51 -10.13 12.03
N SER A 323 5.66 -10.74 11.73
CA SER A 323 6.31 -10.63 10.39
C SER A 323 5.22 -10.52 9.35
N PHE A 324 5.01 -9.31 8.85
CA PHE A 324 3.97 -9.02 7.90
C PHE A 324 4.67 -8.71 6.59
N CYS A 325 4.36 -9.55 5.62
CA CYS A 325 4.81 -9.34 4.28
C CYS A 325 4.54 -7.91 3.79
N GLY A 326 5.59 -7.21 3.36
CA GLY A 326 5.58 -5.90 2.74
C GLY A 326 6.22 -4.78 3.56
N ASP A 327 7.13 -5.08 4.49
CA ASP A 327 7.88 -4.07 5.27
C ASP A 327 9.27 -3.72 4.68
N GLY A 328 9.72 -4.48 3.68
CA GLY A 328 10.98 -4.29 2.98
C GLY A 328 12.15 -5.05 3.58
N ILE A 329 11.90 -5.93 4.56
CA ILE A 329 12.87 -6.78 5.22
C ILE A 329 12.44 -8.23 5.00
N VAL A 330 13.37 -9.09 4.56
CA VAL A 330 13.06 -10.51 4.37
C VAL A 330 13.13 -11.23 5.70
N ASP A 331 11.97 -11.53 6.26
CA ASP A 331 11.82 -12.15 7.58
C ASP A 331 11.96 -13.69 7.56
N ALA A 332 12.08 -14.27 8.77
CA ALA A 332 12.13 -15.72 8.95
C ALA A 332 10.79 -16.40 8.59
N GLY A 333 10.66 -16.83 7.33
CA GLY A 333 9.45 -17.46 6.79
C GLY A 333 9.04 -16.90 5.42
N GLU A 334 9.68 -15.81 5.00
CA GLU A 334 9.49 -15.16 3.72
C GLU A 334 10.53 -15.64 2.71
N GLU A 335 10.16 -15.64 1.43
CA GLU A 335 11.08 -15.91 0.32
C GLU A 335 11.66 -14.61 -0.25
N CYS A 336 10.88 -13.53 -0.18
CA CYS A 336 11.23 -12.17 -0.60
C CYS A 336 10.40 -11.15 0.19
N ASP A 337 10.82 -9.88 0.15
CA ASP A 337 10.04 -8.74 0.62
C ASP A 337 10.53 -7.47 -0.11
N ASP A 338 9.76 -6.98 -1.07
CA ASP A 338 10.01 -5.71 -1.78
C ASP A 338 9.31 -4.52 -1.08
N GLY A 339 8.89 -4.71 0.16
CA GLY A 339 8.18 -3.74 0.97
C GLY A 339 6.83 -3.35 0.34
N PRO A 340 6.53 -2.04 0.27
CA PRO A 340 5.33 -1.55 -0.41
C PRO A 340 5.24 -1.90 -1.90
N ALA A 341 6.32 -2.43 -2.50
CA ALA A 341 6.34 -2.85 -3.90
C ALA A 341 5.87 -4.30 -4.12
N ASN A 342 5.55 -5.06 -3.07
CA ASN A 342 4.94 -6.38 -3.19
C ASN A 342 3.65 -6.31 -4.04
N SER A 343 3.49 -7.25 -4.98
CA SER A 343 2.44 -7.17 -5.99
C SER A 343 2.10 -8.52 -6.63
N ASP A 344 0.82 -8.86 -6.63
CA ASP A 344 0.30 -10.03 -7.36
C ASP A 344 -0.02 -9.74 -8.84
N VAL A 345 0.44 -8.60 -9.36
CA VAL A 345 0.14 -8.15 -10.74
C VAL A 345 1.32 -7.49 -11.45
N THR A 346 2.39 -7.17 -10.72
CA THR A 346 3.57 -6.51 -11.29
C THR A 346 4.60 -7.57 -11.62
N PRO A 347 5.09 -7.63 -12.87
CA PRO A 347 6.16 -8.53 -13.24
C PRO A 347 7.36 -8.38 -12.31
N ASP A 348 7.90 -9.51 -11.89
CA ASP A 348 9.12 -9.68 -11.13
C ASP A 348 9.08 -9.08 -9.70
N ALA A 349 7.89 -8.69 -9.23
CA ALA A 349 7.68 -8.24 -7.86
C ALA A 349 7.42 -9.42 -6.92
N CYS A 350 7.92 -9.32 -5.70
CA CYS A 350 7.54 -10.21 -4.61
C CYS A 350 6.02 -10.25 -4.43
N ARG A 351 5.44 -11.43 -4.16
CA ARG A 351 3.99 -11.54 -4.01
C ARG A 351 3.51 -10.95 -2.70
N SER A 352 2.23 -10.58 -2.63
CA SER A 352 1.66 -9.96 -1.42
C SER A 352 1.58 -10.90 -0.21
N ASP A 353 1.92 -12.17 -0.39
CA ASP A 353 2.12 -13.19 0.63
C ASP A 353 3.61 -13.53 0.88
N CYS A 354 4.53 -12.71 0.36
CA CYS A 354 6.00 -12.78 0.53
C CYS A 354 6.61 -14.08 0.06
N THR A 355 5.99 -14.61 -0.98
CA THR A 355 6.53 -15.68 -1.78
C THR A 355 7.16 -15.11 -3.03
N ASP A 356 8.21 -15.77 -3.51
CA ASP A 356 8.86 -15.37 -4.75
C ASP A 356 7.86 -15.44 -5.92
N PRO A 357 7.98 -14.54 -6.92
CA PRO A 357 7.28 -14.67 -8.19
C PRO A 357 7.43 -16.09 -8.75
N ARG A 358 6.30 -16.74 -9.05
CA ARG A 358 6.28 -18.17 -9.39
C ARG A 358 5.33 -18.50 -10.51
N CYS A 359 5.73 -19.54 -11.24
CA CYS A 359 4.95 -20.04 -12.34
C CYS A 359 3.52 -20.42 -11.94
N GLY A 360 2.52 -19.79 -12.57
CA GLY A 360 1.10 -20.08 -12.39
C GLY A 360 0.37 -19.18 -11.39
N ASP A 361 0.98 -18.11 -10.93
CA ASP A 361 0.32 -17.10 -10.10
C ASP A 361 -0.48 -16.04 -10.91
N GLY A 362 -0.32 -16.04 -12.22
CA GLY A 362 -1.06 -15.21 -13.16
C GLY A 362 -0.35 -13.95 -13.63
N VAL A 363 0.91 -13.73 -13.28
CA VAL A 363 1.77 -12.63 -13.77
C VAL A 363 2.99 -13.21 -14.47
N VAL A 364 3.38 -12.67 -15.63
CA VAL A 364 4.56 -13.17 -16.34
C VAL A 364 5.80 -12.48 -15.79
N ASP A 365 6.64 -13.21 -15.06
CA ASP A 365 7.88 -12.72 -14.44
C ASP A 365 9.10 -13.06 -15.31
N VAL A 366 9.45 -12.11 -16.18
CA VAL A 366 10.48 -12.33 -17.22
C VAL A 366 11.90 -12.46 -16.66
N ASP A 367 12.18 -11.79 -15.55
CA ASP A 367 13.47 -11.84 -14.88
C ASP A 367 13.58 -13.07 -13.97
N SER A 368 12.44 -13.62 -13.50
CA SER A 368 12.35 -14.95 -12.87
C SER A 368 12.41 -16.12 -13.86
N GLY A 369 12.52 -15.84 -15.16
CA GLY A 369 12.70 -16.85 -16.21
C GLY A 369 11.42 -17.32 -16.88
N GLU A 370 10.29 -16.69 -16.57
CA GLU A 370 9.01 -17.03 -17.16
C GLU A 370 8.82 -16.38 -18.53
N SER A 371 8.32 -17.15 -19.48
CA SER A 371 7.99 -16.65 -20.82
C SER A 371 6.48 -16.52 -21.04
N CYS A 372 5.68 -17.05 -20.13
CA CYS A 372 4.22 -17.08 -20.16
C CYS A 372 3.66 -17.55 -18.80
N GLU A 373 2.34 -17.41 -18.63
CA GLU A 373 1.63 -17.86 -17.42
C GLU A 373 0.53 -18.90 -17.69
N PRO A 374 0.47 -19.99 -16.91
CA PRO A 374 -0.66 -20.89 -16.84
C PRO A 374 -1.70 -20.44 -15.79
N PRO A 375 -2.99 -20.75 -15.99
CA PRO A 375 -3.59 -21.25 -17.21
C PRO A 375 -3.93 -20.05 -18.08
N GLY A 376 -3.22 -19.78 -19.19
CA GLY A 376 -3.54 -18.59 -20.02
C GLY A 376 -3.16 -18.68 -21.49
N THR A 377 -2.23 -19.57 -21.82
CA THR A 377 -1.95 -19.95 -23.20
C THR A 377 -1.63 -21.44 -23.26
N ILE A 378 -2.08 -22.11 -24.33
CA ILE A 378 -1.82 -23.55 -24.56
C ILE A 378 -0.33 -23.84 -24.79
N LEU A 379 0.48 -22.79 -24.96
CA LEU A 379 1.92 -22.91 -25.14
C LEU A 379 2.68 -22.85 -23.83
N CYS A 380 2.01 -22.56 -22.71
CA CYS A 380 2.68 -22.46 -21.44
C CYS A 380 2.72 -23.80 -20.75
N THR A 381 3.93 -24.28 -20.46
CA THR A 381 4.11 -25.48 -19.62
C THR A 381 3.82 -25.15 -18.16
N SER A 382 3.75 -26.18 -17.31
CA SER A 382 3.75 -26.01 -15.83
C SER A 382 5.07 -25.47 -15.28
N GLU A 383 6.05 -25.22 -16.16
CA GLU A 383 7.34 -24.60 -15.85
C GLU A 383 7.43 -23.19 -16.49
N CYS A 384 6.30 -22.63 -16.97
CA CYS A 384 6.18 -21.28 -17.53
C CYS A 384 7.06 -20.98 -18.75
N ASP A 385 7.43 -22.04 -19.45
CA ASP A 385 8.12 -21.98 -20.72
C ASP A 385 7.12 -21.97 -21.88
N VAL A 386 7.34 -21.07 -22.84
CA VAL A 386 6.62 -21.11 -24.12
C VAL A 386 7.16 -22.29 -24.93
N ARG A 387 6.38 -23.38 -25.03
CA ARG A 387 6.56 -24.43 -26.03
C ARG A 387 6.25 -23.90 -27.42
N LEU A 388 7.08 -22.99 -27.95
CA LEU A 388 7.26 -22.94 -29.39
C LEU A 388 8.09 -24.18 -29.72
N PRO A 389 7.57 -25.15 -30.51
CA PRO A 389 8.45 -26.15 -31.09
C PRO A 389 9.55 -25.37 -31.80
N ALA A 390 10.78 -25.52 -31.34
CA ALA A 390 11.92 -24.86 -31.93
C ALA A 390 11.96 -25.23 -33.42
N LEU A 391 11.48 -24.32 -34.27
CA LEU A 391 11.84 -24.26 -35.68
C LEU A 391 13.30 -23.78 -35.82
N ARG A 392 14.20 -24.36 -35.03
CA ARG A 392 15.64 -24.30 -35.26
C ARG A 392 16.12 -25.71 -35.51
N SER A 393 16.14 -26.05 -36.79
CA SER A 393 17.00 -27.09 -37.36
C SER A 393 16.77 -28.52 -36.87
N ALA A 394 15.52 -28.95 -36.70
CA ALA A 394 15.20 -30.26 -37.25
C ALA A 394 15.25 -30.09 -38.77
N THR A 395 16.44 -30.31 -39.34
CA THR A 395 16.54 -30.90 -40.68
C THR A 395 15.40 -31.89 -40.74
N VAL A 396 14.41 -31.65 -41.61
CA VAL A 396 13.47 -32.67 -42.02
C VAL A 396 14.35 -33.75 -42.59
N GLU A 397 14.80 -34.65 -41.73
CA GLU A 397 15.56 -35.80 -42.13
C GLU A 397 14.55 -36.57 -42.94
N THR A 398 14.77 -36.49 -44.24
CA THR A 398 13.97 -37.12 -45.27
C THR A 398 14.21 -38.63 -45.16
N THR A 399 13.79 -39.23 -44.04
CA THR A 399 13.35 -40.61 -44.09
C THR A 399 12.07 -40.58 -44.92
N ARG A 400 12.27 -40.71 -46.24
CA ARG A 400 11.29 -41.33 -47.13
C ARG A 400 10.92 -42.68 -46.52
N ARG A 401 10.00 -42.67 -45.56
CA ARG A 401 9.09 -43.79 -45.44
C ARG A 401 8.17 -43.66 -46.64
N ALA A 402 8.29 -44.65 -47.53
CA ALA A 402 7.49 -44.74 -48.74
C ALA A 402 6.03 -44.39 -48.41
N ALA A 403 5.50 -43.43 -49.17
CA ALA A 403 4.10 -43.03 -49.08
C ALA A 403 3.22 -44.27 -49.14
N ALA A 404 2.66 -44.65 -48.00
CA ALA A 404 1.44 -45.44 -47.97
C ALA A 404 0.29 -44.47 -48.32
N PRO A 405 -0.68 -44.90 -49.14
CA PRO A 405 -1.86 -44.09 -49.41
C PRO A 405 -2.79 -44.23 -48.22
N ASP A 406 -2.53 -43.51 -47.12
CA ASP A 406 -3.45 -43.57 -45.98
C ASP A 406 -3.49 -42.26 -45.19
N SER A 407 -4.71 -41.73 -45.11
CA SER A 407 -5.40 -41.01 -44.03
C SER A 407 -4.71 -40.00 -43.07
N THR A 408 -3.40 -39.79 -43.07
CA THR A 408 -2.72 -38.94 -42.07
C THR A 408 -2.49 -37.50 -42.56
N PRO A 409 -2.80 -36.46 -41.75
CA PRO A 409 -2.51 -35.06 -42.09
C PRO A 409 -1.01 -34.81 -42.26
N SER A 410 -0.64 -33.90 -43.17
CA SER A 410 0.77 -33.53 -43.36
C SER A 410 1.29 -32.65 -42.22
N ALA A 411 2.60 -32.70 -41.93
CA ALA A 411 3.24 -31.86 -40.91
C ALA A 411 2.95 -30.36 -41.12
N ASP A 412 2.92 -29.91 -42.37
CA ASP A 412 2.57 -28.53 -42.74
C ASP A 412 1.11 -28.16 -42.39
N GLU A 413 0.17 -29.11 -42.48
CA GLU A 413 -1.24 -28.89 -42.10
C GLU A 413 -1.40 -28.81 -40.59
N LEU A 414 -0.71 -29.67 -39.84
CA LEU A 414 -0.66 -29.66 -38.39
C LEU A 414 -0.11 -28.32 -37.86
N VAL A 415 1.06 -27.88 -38.35
CA VAL A 415 1.67 -26.59 -37.95
C VAL A 415 0.76 -25.39 -38.26
N ARG A 416 0.07 -25.41 -39.41
CA ARG A 416 -0.89 -24.33 -39.76
C ARG A 416 -2.12 -24.32 -38.86
N CYS A 417 -2.62 -25.49 -38.46
CA CYS A 417 -3.71 -25.61 -37.50
C CYS A 417 -3.26 -25.08 -36.11
N GLN A 418 -2.12 -25.54 -35.61
CA GLN A 418 -1.52 -25.10 -34.34
C GLN A 418 -1.39 -23.57 -34.27
N THR A 419 -0.71 -22.98 -35.26
CA THR A 419 -0.47 -21.53 -35.31
C THR A 419 -1.78 -20.74 -35.31
N THR A 420 -2.84 -21.30 -35.92
CA THR A 420 -4.17 -20.67 -35.94
C THR A 420 -4.83 -20.70 -34.57
N ILE A 421 -4.72 -21.83 -33.86
CA ILE A 421 -5.27 -21.96 -32.51
C ILE A 421 -4.57 -20.99 -31.56
N LEU A 422 -3.23 -21.01 -31.56
CA LEU A 422 -2.37 -20.21 -30.70
C LEU A 422 -2.52 -18.70 -30.90
N SER A 423 -2.43 -18.24 -32.15
CA SER A 423 -2.69 -16.83 -32.45
C SER A 423 -4.13 -16.42 -32.14
N GLY A 424 -5.06 -17.38 -32.20
CA GLY A 424 -6.44 -17.18 -31.82
C GLY A 424 -6.61 -16.99 -30.32
N THR A 425 -5.95 -17.81 -29.48
CA THR A 425 -6.09 -17.76 -28.01
C THR A 425 -5.43 -16.50 -27.47
N GLN A 426 -4.21 -16.19 -27.90
CA GLN A 426 -3.56 -14.93 -27.54
C GLN A 426 -4.42 -13.72 -27.92
N SER A 427 -4.91 -13.67 -29.16
CA SER A 427 -5.77 -12.58 -29.61
C SER A 427 -7.11 -12.52 -28.86
N LEU A 428 -7.61 -13.64 -28.34
CA LEU A 428 -8.83 -13.66 -27.52
C LEU A 428 -8.53 -13.05 -26.15
N TYR A 429 -7.48 -13.53 -25.49
CA TYR A 429 -7.05 -13.07 -24.17
C TYR A 429 -6.83 -11.55 -24.13
N GLU A 430 -5.92 -11.02 -24.96
CA GLU A 430 -5.56 -9.58 -24.96
C GLU A 430 -6.77 -8.67 -25.16
N ARG A 431 -7.73 -9.10 -25.99
CA ARG A 431 -8.94 -8.31 -26.29
C ARG A 431 -9.97 -8.38 -25.17
N THR A 432 -10.09 -9.54 -24.54
CA THR A 432 -11.05 -9.80 -23.47
C THR A 432 -10.60 -9.09 -22.18
N VAL A 433 -9.35 -9.24 -21.76
CA VAL A 433 -8.80 -8.59 -20.56
C VAL A 433 -9.03 -7.08 -20.59
N GLY A 434 -8.71 -6.39 -21.70
CA GLY A 434 -8.94 -4.94 -21.81
C GLY A 434 -10.42 -4.52 -21.90
N LEU A 435 -11.32 -5.42 -22.32
CA LEU A 435 -12.77 -5.16 -22.30
C LEU A 435 -13.34 -5.26 -20.90
N GLU A 436 -12.94 -6.31 -20.18
CA GLU A 436 -13.38 -6.62 -18.83
C GLU A 436 -12.80 -5.62 -17.82
N GLY A 437 -11.51 -5.29 -17.95
CA GLY A 437 -10.87 -4.25 -17.14
C GLY A 437 -11.58 -2.90 -17.20
N ARG A 438 -12.14 -2.49 -18.36
CA ARG A 438 -12.93 -1.24 -18.46
C ARG A 438 -14.30 -1.31 -17.76
N CYS A 439 -14.95 -2.47 -17.80
CA CYS A 439 -16.19 -2.69 -17.05
C CYS A 439 -15.88 -2.54 -15.56
N ALA A 440 -14.88 -3.27 -15.11
CA ALA A 440 -14.53 -3.40 -13.72
C ALA A 440 -13.97 -2.07 -13.14
N ALA A 441 -13.19 -1.33 -13.94
CA ALA A 441 -12.81 0.07 -13.68
C ALA A 441 -13.99 0.99 -13.42
N LYS A 442 -15.07 0.82 -14.20
CA LYS A 442 -16.26 1.66 -14.06
C LYS A 442 -17.04 1.32 -12.80
N VAL A 443 -17.10 0.04 -12.42
CA VAL A 443 -17.70 -0.41 -11.15
C VAL A 443 -16.97 0.26 -9.99
N LEU A 444 -15.63 0.15 -9.94
CA LEU A 444 -14.80 0.82 -8.93
C LEU A 444 -15.05 2.34 -8.89
N GLN A 445 -15.14 2.98 -10.05
CA GLN A 445 -15.46 4.41 -10.12
C GLN A 445 -16.84 4.75 -9.54
N CYS A 446 -17.83 3.87 -9.68
CA CYS A 446 -19.17 4.09 -9.11
C CYS A 446 -19.18 3.86 -7.61
N THR A 447 -18.51 2.80 -7.14
CA THR A 447 -18.39 2.47 -5.72
C THR A 447 -17.66 3.54 -4.93
N PHE A 448 -16.55 4.08 -5.48
CA PHE A 448 -15.67 5.00 -4.72
C PHE A 448 -15.69 6.45 -5.20
N GLY A 449 -16.27 6.73 -6.37
CA GLY A 449 -16.20 8.06 -7.00
C GLY A 449 -17.33 9.02 -6.62
N ILE A 450 -18.36 8.55 -5.93
CA ILE A 450 -19.56 9.31 -5.57
C ILE A 450 -19.65 9.35 -4.04
N SER A 451 -19.45 10.52 -3.44
CA SER A 451 -19.55 10.69 -1.99
C SER A 451 -21.01 10.84 -1.57
N GLU A 452 -21.37 10.37 -0.37
CA GLU A 452 -22.72 10.47 0.20
C GLU A 452 -23.25 11.91 0.19
N ASP A 453 -22.41 12.88 0.55
CA ASP A 453 -22.76 14.32 0.50
C ASP A 453 -23.17 14.81 -0.90
N SER A 454 -22.60 14.18 -1.93
CA SER A 454 -22.86 14.56 -3.32
C SER A 454 -24.06 13.82 -3.90
N ASP A 455 -24.55 12.79 -3.24
CA ASP A 455 -25.65 11.95 -3.69
C ASP A 455 -26.51 11.41 -2.52
N PRO A 456 -27.14 12.29 -1.73
CA PRO A 456 -27.89 11.90 -0.54
C PRO A 456 -29.10 11.02 -0.84
N ASP A 457 -29.61 11.07 -2.07
CA ASP A 457 -30.75 10.28 -2.54
C ASP A 457 -30.33 9.02 -3.33
N GLY A 458 -29.02 8.77 -3.51
CA GLY A 458 -28.47 7.62 -4.25
C GLY A 458 -28.65 7.64 -5.77
N ILE A 459 -29.26 8.69 -6.33
CA ILE A 459 -29.64 8.78 -7.75
C ILE A 459 -28.41 8.75 -8.68
N LYS A 460 -27.30 9.38 -8.30
CA LYS A 460 -26.07 9.41 -9.11
C LYS A 460 -25.35 8.08 -9.06
N SER A 461 -25.32 7.43 -7.91
CA SER A 461 -24.79 6.09 -7.69
C SER A 461 -25.58 5.09 -8.54
N ASP A 462 -26.90 5.11 -8.46
CA ASP A 462 -27.78 4.26 -9.29
C ASP A 462 -27.53 4.47 -10.79
N ALA A 463 -27.48 5.72 -11.24
CA ALA A 463 -27.20 6.04 -12.65
C ALA A 463 -25.78 5.60 -13.06
N CYS A 464 -24.81 5.65 -12.15
CA CYS A 464 -23.45 5.20 -12.39
C CYS A 464 -23.40 3.68 -12.51
N PHE A 465 -23.98 2.94 -11.57
CA PHE A 465 -24.04 1.49 -11.58
C PHE A 465 -24.84 0.97 -12.78
N ALA A 466 -25.92 1.65 -13.18
CA ALA A 466 -26.63 1.33 -14.42
C ALA A 466 -25.73 1.48 -15.66
N HIS A 467 -24.84 2.47 -15.69
CA HIS A 467 -23.87 2.62 -16.77
C HIS A 467 -22.76 1.56 -16.70
N ALA A 468 -22.26 1.25 -15.50
CA ALA A 468 -21.28 0.18 -15.28
C ALA A 468 -21.83 -1.17 -15.75
N ASN A 469 -23.06 -1.51 -15.35
CA ASN A 469 -23.79 -2.69 -15.78
C ASN A 469 -23.84 -2.80 -17.32
N ASN A 470 -24.24 -1.71 -18.00
CA ASN A 470 -24.25 -1.68 -19.46
C ASN A 470 -22.86 -1.88 -20.12
N LEU A 471 -21.77 -1.44 -19.49
CA LEU A 471 -20.42 -1.70 -19.99
C LEU A 471 -20.02 -3.16 -19.81
N CYS A 472 -20.33 -3.74 -18.66
CA CYS A 472 -20.06 -5.14 -18.35
C CYS A 472 -20.81 -6.10 -19.29
N LEU A 473 -22.10 -5.85 -19.54
CA LEU A 473 -22.88 -6.59 -20.54
C LEU A 473 -22.26 -6.49 -21.94
N LYS A 474 -21.81 -5.30 -22.35
CA LYS A 474 -21.14 -5.11 -23.65
C LYS A 474 -19.79 -5.81 -23.73
N ALA A 475 -19.05 -5.87 -22.62
CA ALA A 475 -17.78 -6.58 -22.54
C ALA A 475 -18.02 -8.09 -22.73
N SER A 476 -18.92 -8.66 -21.94
CA SER A 476 -19.33 -10.08 -22.01
C SER A 476 -19.84 -10.47 -23.41
N GLN A 477 -20.78 -9.70 -23.99
CA GLN A 477 -21.27 -9.96 -25.35
C GLN A 477 -20.16 -9.93 -26.40
N LYS A 478 -19.18 -9.03 -26.26
CA LYS A 478 -18.04 -8.95 -27.18
C LYS A 478 -17.08 -10.12 -26.99
N ARG A 479 -16.82 -10.54 -25.75
CA ARG A 479 -16.04 -11.74 -25.44
C ARG A 479 -16.66 -12.96 -26.13
N ASP A 480 -17.96 -13.18 -25.97
CA ASP A 480 -18.65 -14.34 -26.56
C ASP A 480 -18.62 -14.33 -28.09
N VAL A 481 -18.74 -13.15 -28.72
CA VAL A 481 -18.59 -12.99 -30.17
C VAL A 481 -17.16 -13.28 -30.62
N LEU A 482 -16.15 -12.81 -29.87
CA LEU A 482 -14.74 -13.07 -30.17
C LEU A 482 -14.43 -14.57 -30.02
N LEU A 483 -14.89 -15.18 -28.93
CA LEU A 483 -14.79 -16.61 -28.65
C LEU A 483 -15.34 -17.44 -29.81
N ALA A 484 -16.61 -17.21 -30.18
CA ALA A 484 -17.26 -17.91 -31.30
C ALA A 484 -16.50 -17.72 -32.62
N LYS A 485 -15.96 -16.52 -32.87
CA LYS A 485 -15.18 -16.22 -34.07
C LYS A 485 -13.85 -16.99 -34.11
N GLN A 486 -13.13 -17.10 -32.98
CA GLN A 486 -11.88 -17.85 -32.94
C GLN A 486 -12.13 -19.35 -33.06
N ILE A 487 -13.16 -19.89 -32.39
CA ILE A 487 -13.59 -21.28 -32.55
C ILE A 487 -13.90 -21.59 -34.02
N ALA A 488 -14.72 -20.75 -34.68
CA ALA A 488 -15.07 -20.96 -36.09
C ALA A 488 -13.84 -20.88 -37.02
N LYS A 489 -12.87 -20.01 -36.72
CA LYS A 489 -11.62 -19.87 -37.47
C LYS A 489 -10.73 -21.11 -37.31
N ALA A 490 -10.57 -21.60 -36.08
CA ALA A 490 -9.81 -22.81 -35.76
C ALA A 490 -10.48 -24.04 -36.39
N ALA A 491 -11.78 -24.25 -36.16
CA ALA A 491 -12.56 -25.34 -36.74
C ALA A 491 -12.41 -25.34 -38.26
N LYS A 492 -12.62 -24.20 -38.94
CA LYS A 492 -12.44 -24.11 -40.39
C LYS A 492 -11.01 -24.45 -40.82
N ARG A 493 -9.98 -24.01 -40.12
CA ARG A 493 -8.59 -24.20 -40.58
C ARG A 493 -8.05 -25.60 -40.30
N CYS A 494 -8.50 -26.23 -39.23
CA CYS A 494 -8.05 -27.56 -38.79
C CYS A 494 -8.86 -28.70 -39.42
N THR A 495 -10.11 -28.45 -39.82
CA THR A 495 -11.00 -29.48 -40.41
C THR A 495 -11.15 -29.40 -41.94
N THR A 496 -10.65 -28.34 -42.61
CA THR A 496 -10.77 -28.23 -44.07
C THR A 496 -9.70 -29.05 -44.79
N GLY A 497 -9.99 -30.33 -45.01
CA GLY A 497 -9.31 -31.26 -45.91
C GLY A 497 -10.32 -32.23 -46.54
N LYS A 498 -9.90 -33.08 -47.50
CA LYS A 498 -10.76 -34.22 -47.92
C LYS A 498 -11.06 -35.06 -46.67
N PRO A 499 -12.16 -35.84 -46.59
CA PRO A 499 -12.52 -36.62 -45.39
C PRO A 499 -11.44 -37.62 -44.93
N ALA A 500 -10.40 -37.86 -45.73
CA ALA A 500 -9.24 -38.65 -45.38
C ALA A 500 -8.02 -37.83 -44.89
N THR A 501 -8.15 -36.53 -44.61
CA THR A 501 -7.03 -35.68 -44.12
C THR A 501 -7.48 -34.67 -43.06
N ALA A 502 -8.65 -34.88 -42.43
CA ALA A 502 -9.08 -34.05 -41.31
C ALA A 502 -8.16 -34.34 -40.11
N ILE A 503 -7.61 -33.29 -39.49
CA ILE A 503 -6.78 -33.42 -38.28
C ILE A 503 -7.70 -33.88 -37.15
N THR A 504 -7.41 -35.04 -36.56
CA THR A 504 -8.22 -35.63 -35.49
C THR A 504 -7.75 -35.15 -34.11
N LEU A 505 -8.59 -35.31 -33.09
CA LEU A 505 -8.21 -35.11 -31.69
C LEU A 505 -6.95 -35.89 -31.30
N ALA A 506 -6.79 -37.13 -31.77
CA ALA A 506 -5.60 -37.94 -31.51
C ALA A 506 -4.34 -37.27 -32.09
N ASP A 507 -4.43 -36.66 -33.27
CA ASP A 507 -3.32 -35.92 -33.88
C ASP A 507 -3.00 -34.63 -33.13
N LEU A 508 -3.96 -34.03 -32.41
CA LEU A 508 -3.78 -32.82 -31.61
C LEU A 508 -3.18 -33.11 -30.23
N VAL A 509 -3.55 -34.23 -29.61
CA VAL A 509 -3.11 -34.61 -28.26
C VAL A 509 -1.77 -35.36 -28.28
N ASP A 510 -1.42 -36.01 -29.40
CA ASP A 510 -0.14 -36.70 -29.56
C ASP A 510 1.04 -35.72 -29.57
N GLU A 511 1.95 -35.83 -28.61
CA GLU A 511 3.18 -35.03 -28.58
C GLU A 511 4.11 -35.34 -29.76
N THR A 512 4.05 -36.55 -30.33
CA THR A 512 4.92 -36.97 -31.43
C THR A 512 4.53 -36.36 -32.77
N SER A 513 3.28 -35.89 -32.92
CA SER A 513 2.80 -35.13 -34.08
C SER A 513 3.19 -33.64 -34.02
N GLY A 514 3.73 -33.18 -32.88
CA GLY A 514 4.21 -31.81 -32.65
C GLY A 514 3.13 -30.83 -32.16
N LEU A 515 1.90 -31.29 -31.89
CA LEU A 515 0.79 -30.44 -31.45
C LEU A 515 0.55 -30.44 -29.93
N GLY A 516 0.74 -31.58 -29.24
CA GLY A 516 0.87 -31.65 -27.78
C GLY A 516 -0.20 -30.92 -26.94
N PHE A 517 -1.49 -30.98 -27.32
CA PHE A 517 -2.60 -30.35 -26.59
C PHE A 517 -3.06 -31.14 -25.34
N GLN A 518 -2.20 -32.00 -24.78
CA GLN A 518 -2.55 -32.96 -23.72
C GLN A 518 -3.01 -32.24 -22.45
N THR A 519 -2.29 -31.21 -22.02
CA THR A 519 -2.65 -30.35 -20.88
C THR A 519 -3.95 -29.59 -21.11
N ALA A 520 -4.20 -29.14 -22.35
CA ALA A 520 -5.44 -28.46 -22.69
C ALA A 520 -6.64 -29.41 -22.74
N ALA A 521 -6.42 -30.70 -23.04
CA ALA A 521 -7.42 -31.76 -22.98
C ALA A 521 -7.70 -32.19 -21.53
N GLU A 522 -6.69 -32.18 -20.65
CA GLU A 522 -6.84 -32.43 -19.21
C GLU A 522 -7.67 -31.33 -18.50
N ALA A 523 -7.52 -30.07 -18.93
CA ALA A 523 -8.35 -28.95 -18.47
C ALA A 523 -9.81 -28.99 -18.97
N CYS A 524 -10.18 -29.96 -19.82
CA CYS A 524 -11.53 -30.13 -20.33
C CYS A 524 -12.29 -31.19 -19.51
N PRO A 525 -13.38 -30.84 -18.80
CA PRO A 525 -14.09 -31.73 -17.87
C PRO A 525 -14.82 -32.95 -18.50
N ALA A 526 -14.50 -33.32 -19.73
CA ALA A 526 -14.97 -34.55 -20.38
C ALA A 526 -14.01 -35.74 -20.18
N ALA A 527 -13.25 -35.76 -19.08
CA ALA A 527 -12.26 -36.81 -18.78
C ALA A 527 -12.88 -38.12 -18.24
N ASP A 528 -14.10 -38.46 -18.65
CA ASP A 528 -14.73 -39.77 -18.39
C ASP A 528 -14.48 -40.78 -19.55
N GLY A 529 -13.41 -40.57 -20.33
CA GLY A 529 -12.95 -41.53 -21.35
C GLY A 529 -13.76 -41.58 -22.65
N GLU A 530 -14.56 -40.56 -22.95
CA GLU A 530 -15.28 -40.45 -24.23
C GLU A 530 -14.49 -39.62 -25.26
N SER A 531 -14.56 -40.01 -26.54
CA SER A 531 -13.94 -39.27 -27.64
C SER A 531 -14.64 -37.93 -27.82
N VAL A 532 -13.97 -36.83 -27.49
CA VAL A 532 -14.47 -35.47 -27.67
C VAL A 532 -14.44 -35.09 -29.16
N ASP A 533 -15.53 -34.57 -29.72
CA ASP A 533 -15.52 -34.09 -31.11
C ASP A 533 -14.70 -32.79 -31.25
N ASP A 534 -14.13 -32.55 -32.44
CA ASP A 534 -13.21 -31.44 -32.71
C ASP A 534 -13.79 -30.06 -32.30
N THR A 535 -15.11 -29.87 -32.41
CA THR A 535 -15.77 -28.61 -32.03
C THR A 535 -15.78 -28.44 -30.52
N THR A 536 -15.98 -29.52 -29.78
CA THR A 536 -16.00 -29.52 -28.32
C THR A 536 -14.60 -29.26 -27.75
N LEU A 537 -13.54 -29.81 -28.36
CA LEU A 537 -12.15 -29.50 -27.95
C LEU A 537 -11.85 -28.01 -28.13
N PHE A 538 -12.08 -27.45 -29.33
CA PHE A 538 -11.81 -26.02 -29.55
C PHE A 538 -12.66 -25.13 -28.63
N THR A 539 -13.92 -25.51 -28.40
CA THR A 539 -14.80 -24.78 -27.48
C THR A 539 -14.24 -24.77 -26.07
N CYS A 540 -13.77 -25.91 -25.57
CA CYS A 540 -13.16 -26.00 -24.25
C CYS A 540 -11.89 -25.16 -24.14
N VAL A 541 -10.95 -25.32 -25.09
CA VAL A 541 -9.68 -24.59 -25.13
C VAL A 541 -9.88 -23.07 -25.08
N TYR A 542 -10.74 -22.55 -25.96
CA TYR A 542 -10.98 -21.11 -26.03
C TYR A 542 -11.81 -20.61 -24.83
N ARG A 543 -12.65 -21.47 -24.23
CA ARG A 543 -13.37 -21.15 -22.99
C ARG A 543 -12.40 -21.05 -21.81
N ALA A 544 -11.44 -21.97 -21.68
CA ALA A 544 -10.39 -21.88 -20.67
C ALA A 544 -9.61 -20.57 -20.80
N THR A 545 -9.22 -20.17 -22.02
CA THR A 545 -8.56 -18.88 -22.26
C THR A 545 -9.42 -17.68 -21.85
N ALA A 546 -10.73 -17.74 -22.07
CA ALA A 546 -11.65 -16.69 -21.64
C ALA A 546 -11.76 -16.63 -20.11
N CYS A 547 -11.82 -17.79 -19.44
CA CYS A 547 -11.81 -17.88 -17.99
C CYS A 547 -10.54 -17.31 -17.36
N THR A 548 -9.38 -17.50 -17.98
CA THR A 548 -8.14 -16.87 -17.53
C THR A 548 -8.23 -15.35 -17.52
N ALA A 549 -8.75 -14.77 -18.61
CA ALA A 549 -8.88 -13.33 -18.74
C ALA A 549 -9.77 -12.79 -17.61
N GLU A 550 -10.89 -13.48 -17.34
CA GLU A 550 -11.79 -13.16 -16.24
C GLU A 550 -11.10 -13.24 -14.87
N GLY A 551 -10.34 -14.30 -14.61
CA GLY A 551 -9.59 -14.47 -13.36
C GLY A 551 -8.49 -13.42 -13.17
N THR A 552 -7.82 -13.02 -14.25
CA THR A 552 -6.82 -11.93 -14.21
C THR A 552 -7.47 -10.61 -13.79
N VAL A 553 -8.61 -10.27 -14.38
CA VAL A 553 -9.36 -9.07 -14.00
C VAL A 553 -9.89 -9.18 -12.57
N ALA A 554 -10.35 -10.36 -12.15
CA ALA A 554 -10.81 -10.60 -10.79
C ALA A 554 -9.68 -10.39 -9.76
N ARG A 555 -8.47 -10.92 -9.98
CA ARG A 555 -7.33 -10.73 -9.07
C ARG A 555 -6.89 -9.27 -8.95
N SER A 556 -6.99 -8.50 -10.03
CA SER A 556 -6.72 -7.05 -9.98
C SER A 556 -7.73 -6.26 -9.11
N MET A 557 -8.80 -6.90 -8.65
CA MET A 557 -9.87 -6.29 -7.84
C MET A 557 -10.18 -7.14 -6.59
N PRO A 558 -9.72 -6.77 -5.39
CA PRO A 558 -10.12 -7.46 -4.18
C PRO A 558 -11.62 -7.29 -4.04
N SER A 559 -12.29 -8.40 -3.74
CA SER A 559 -13.75 -8.47 -3.69
C SER A 559 -14.43 -8.21 -5.04
N ALA A 560 -13.79 -8.49 -6.18
CA ALA A 560 -14.40 -8.39 -7.52
C ALA A 560 -15.76 -9.08 -7.59
N ALA A 561 -15.88 -10.26 -6.97
CA ALA A 561 -17.13 -11.01 -6.88
C ALA A 561 -18.21 -10.23 -6.10
N ASP A 562 -17.86 -9.62 -4.96
CA ASP A 562 -18.80 -8.82 -4.15
C ASP A 562 -19.18 -7.51 -4.86
N LEU A 563 -18.23 -6.85 -5.53
CA LEU A 563 -18.42 -5.61 -6.28
C LEU A 563 -19.23 -5.83 -7.56
N LEU A 564 -19.01 -6.95 -8.26
CA LEU A 564 -19.86 -7.38 -9.36
C LEU A 564 -21.25 -7.79 -8.85
N GLY A 565 -21.34 -8.33 -7.62
CA GLY A 565 -22.60 -8.61 -6.92
C GLY A 565 -23.43 -7.35 -6.59
N GLN A 566 -22.82 -6.16 -6.58
CA GLN A 566 -23.56 -4.89 -6.49
C GLN A 566 -24.23 -4.50 -7.83
N LEU A 567 -23.89 -5.17 -8.93
CA LEU A 567 -24.59 -5.02 -10.19
C LEU A 567 -25.78 -5.98 -10.25
N ASP A 568 -26.86 -5.54 -10.87
CA ASP A 568 -27.99 -6.41 -11.22
C ASP A 568 -27.61 -7.28 -12.44
N LEU A 569 -26.63 -8.16 -12.23
CA LEU A 569 -26.05 -9.06 -13.21
C LEU A 569 -25.98 -10.46 -12.62
N ASP A 570 -26.41 -11.45 -13.39
CA ASP A 570 -26.17 -12.84 -13.03
C ASP A 570 -24.70 -13.16 -13.32
N ALA A 571 -23.87 -13.12 -12.27
CA ALA A 571 -22.43 -13.37 -12.35
C ALA A 571 -22.12 -14.70 -13.07
N THR A 572 -22.94 -15.73 -12.87
CA THR A 572 -22.77 -17.06 -13.50
C THR A 572 -22.99 -17.05 -15.01
N THR A 573 -23.66 -16.03 -15.55
CA THR A 573 -23.91 -15.88 -16.99
C THR A 573 -23.01 -14.84 -17.64
N VAL A 574 -22.70 -13.75 -16.92
CA VAL A 574 -21.90 -12.65 -17.46
C VAL A 574 -20.42 -12.97 -17.35
N PHE A 575 -19.96 -13.50 -16.22
CA PHE A 575 -18.58 -13.84 -15.91
C PHE A 575 -18.52 -15.22 -15.24
N PRO A 576 -18.79 -16.28 -16.03
CA PRO A 576 -18.98 -17.63 -15.52
C PRO A 576 -17.77 -18.19 -14.79
N CYS A 577 -16.59 -17.60 -14.93
CA CYS A 577 -15.34 -18.09 -14.35
C CYS A 577 -14.86 -17.26 -13.15
N VAL A 578 -15.55 -16.15 -12.80
CA VAL A 578 -15.19 -15.30 -11.65
C VAL A 578 -15.72 -15.87 -10.33
N THR A 579 -16.81 -16.64 -10.36
CA THR A 579 -17.43 -17.21 -9.16
C THR A 579 -16.74 -18.47 -8.63
N ASP A 580 -15.88 -19.11 -9.41
CA ASP A 580 -15.13 -20.32 -9.02
C ASP A 580 -13.83 -20.03 -8.25
N LEU A 581 -13.44 -18.76 -8.10
CA LEU A 581 -12.20 -18.38 -7.38
C LEU A 581 -12.30 -18.44 -5.84
N GLN A 582 -13.48 -18.74 -5.28
CA GLN A 582 -13.68 -18.87 -3.83
C GLN A 582 -13.79 -20.32 -3.33
N GLY A 583 -13.60 -21.33 -4.20
CA GLY A 583 -13.49 -22.71 -3.74
C GLY A 583 -13.62 -23.75 -4.84
N ASP A 584 -12.47 -24.29 -5.28
CA ASP A 584 -12.09 -25.72 -5.21
C ASP A 584 -10.70 -25.90 -5.82
#